data_AF-B9E5R3-F1
#
_entry.id   AF-B9E5R3-F1
#
_cell.length_a   1.000
_cell.length_b   1.000
_cell.length_c   1.000
_cell.angle_alpha   90.00
_cell.angle_beta   90.00
_cell.angle_gamma   90.00
#
_symmetry.space_group_name_H-M   'P 1'
#
loop_
_entity.id
_entity.type
_entity.pdbx_description
1 polymer ?
#
loop_
_entity_poly.entity_id
_entity_poly.type
_entity_poly.pdbx_seq_one_letter_code
_entity_poly.pdbx_strand_id
1 'polypeptide(L)'
;MNCELCIGKGGLFVSYFTVKDEANSRFEEKKSIFIGNIKRACTENEAKKFIGKIKSENSKAAHNVYAYIIGEKMNIQRYSDDGEPQGTAGIPILEIIKQHKVTDVVIVVTRYFGGTLLGKAGLIKAYSKAAISAIDQGKIVEKVQGSPVDIFIDYYNLGKLQYMFEQKSIYIENIEYADKVKVSINCVVEDVDKLINEIIEVTSGKCEVIVGDEELYFKMDNRLVK
;
A
#
# COMPACT_ATOMS: atom_id res chain seq x y z
N MET A 1 -7.86 -9.19 -4.37
CA MET A 1 -7.64 -9.04 -5.83
C MET A 1 -6.18 -8.69 -5.97
N ASN A 2 -5.34 -9.68 -6.29
CA ASN A 2 -3.89 -9.54 -6.31
C ASN A 2 -3.49 -8.71 -7.53
N CYS A 3 -2.68 -7.68 -7.29
CA CYS A 3 -2.18 -6.78 -8.31
C CYS A 3 -0.90 -7.40 -8.88
N GLU A 4 -1.02 -8.15 -9.98
CA GLU A 4 0.08 -8.93 -10.59
C GLU A 4 0.88 -8.15 -11.67
N LEU A 5 0.52 -6.89 -11.94
CA LEU A 5 0.98 -6.17 -13.15
C LEU A 5 2.13 -5.17 -12.96
N CYS A 6 2.78 -5.13 -11.79
CA CYS A 6 3.92 -4.22 -11.57
C CYS A 6 5.29 -4.82 -11.95
N ILE A 7 5.37 -6.10 -12.34
CA ILE A 7 6.67 -6.77 -12.56
C ILE A 7 7.26 -6.36 -13.92
N GLY A 8 8.06 -5.28 -13.91
CA GLY A 8 8.99 -4.98 -14.98
C GLY A 8 10.07 -6.06 -15.07
N LYS A 9 10.08 -6.85 -16.14
CA LYS A 9 11.14 -7.83 -16.41
C LYS A 9 12.51 -7.14 -16.44
N GLY A 10 13.37 -7.47 -15.48
CA GLY A 10 14.82 -7.23 -15.54
C GLY A 10 15.36 -5.98 -14.85
N GLY A 11 14.62 -5.36 -13.91
CA GLY A 11 15.14 -4.31 -13.03
C GLY A 11 15.04 -4.73 -11.57
N LEU A 12 15.99 -4.30 -10.73
CA LEU A 12 15.90 -4.39 -9.28
C LEU A 12 14.60 -3.69 -8.85
N PHE A 13 13.65 -4.43 -8.29
CA PHE A 13 12.43 -3.86 -7.72
C PHE A 13 12.82 -2.98 -6.54
N VAL A 14 12.25 -1.79 -6.46
CA VAL A 14 12.44 -0.88 -5.33
C VAL A 14 11.16 -0.87 -4.54
N SER A 15 11.25 -1.08 -3.22
CA SER A 15 10.07 -1.00 -2.36
C SER A 15 9.37 0.35 -2.50
N TYR A 16 8.05 0.35 -2.36
CA TYR A 16 7.25 1.56 -2.54
C TYR A 16 6.10 1.60 -1.55
N PHE A 17 5.61 2.80 -1.24
CA PHE A 17 4.49 2.99 -0.33
C PHE A 17 3.19 3.17 -1.11
N THR A 18 2.12 2.56 -0.61
CA THR A 18 0.76 2.71 -1.12
C THR A 18 -0.22 2.69 0.06
N VAL A 19 -1.52 2.62 -0.21
CA VAL A 19 -2.56 2.46 0.82
C VAL A 19 -3.11 1.05 0.84
N LYS A 20 -3.48 0.56 2.02
CA LYS A 20 -4.01 -0.80 2.20
C LYS A 20 -5.51 -0.86 1.88
N ASP A 21 -6.26 0.07 2.46
CA ASP A 21 -7.71 -0.01 2.53
C ASP A 21 -8.36 0.99 1.56
N GLU A 22 -9.53 0.63 1.00
CA GLU A 22 -10.45 1.64 0.45
C GLU A 22 -11.09 2.36 1.64
N ALA A 23 -10.91 3.67 1.71
CA ALA A 23 -11.33 4.44 2.88
C ALA A 23 -11.89 5.80 2.48
N ASN A 24 -12.58 6.43 3.43
CA ASN A 24 -13.02 7.81 3.28
C ASN A 24 -12.89 8.59 4.58
N SER A 25 -12.87 9.91 4.44
CA SER A 25 -12.94 10.86 5.55
C SER A 25 -13.88 12.00 5.18
N ARG A 26 -14.52 12.61 6.18
CA ARG A 26 -15.47 13.72 5.98
C ARG A 26 -15.20 14.84 6.97
N PHE A 27 -15.21 16.08 6.48
CA PHE A 27 -15.24 17.25 7.35
C PHE A 27 -16.07 18.38 6.71
N GLU A 28 -16.36 19.40 7.52
CA GLU A 28 -17.06 20.61 7.10
C GLU A 28 -16.18 21.85 7.29
N GLU A 29 -16.21 22.77 6.33
CA GLU A 29 -15.52 24.06 6.37
C GLU A 29 -16.42 25.11 5.74
N LYS A 30 -16.77 26.16 6.50
CA LYS A 30 -17.71 27.21 6.08
C LYS A 30 -19.00 26.63 5.46
N LYS A 31 -19.61 25.66 6.13
CA LYS A 31 -20.80 24.90 5.69
C LYS A 31 -20.60 24.05 4.43
N SER A 32 -19.45 24.13 3.76
CA SER A 32 -19.13 23.24 2.65
C SER A 32 -18.65 21.91 3.22
N ILE A 33 -19.18 20.81 2.69
CA ILE A 33 -18.81 19.45 3.12
C ILE A 33 -17.79 18.91 2.13
N PHE A 34 -16.70 18.36 2.66
CA PHE A 34 -15.66 17.69 1.89
C PHE A 34 -15.60 16.23 2.31
N ILE A 35 -15.62 15.33 1.33
CA ILE A 35 -15.48 13.89 1.53
C ILE A 35 -14.29 13.41 0.71
N GLY A 36 -13.19 13.07 1.36
CA GLY A 36 -12.00 12.53 0.72
C GLY A 36 -12.09 11.02 0.66
N ASN A 37 -12.19 10.45 -0.54
CA ASN A 37 -12.20 9.01 -0.79
C ASN A 37 -10.86 8.58 -1.35
N ILE A 38 -10.32 7.47 -0.88
CA ILE A 38 -9.03 6.94 -1.32
C ILE A 38 -9.13 5.45 -1.61
N LYS A 39 -8.36 5.01 -2.60
CA LYS A 39 -8.19 3.60 -2.91
C LYS A 39 -6.84 3.34 -3.56
N ARG A 40 -6.27 2.17 -3.31
CA ARG A 40 -5.20 1.63 -4.14
C ARG A 40 -5.69 1.37 -5.58
N ALA A 41 -4.95 1.83 -6.57
CA ALA A 41 -5.19 1.60 -7.98
C ALA A 41 -3.85 1.39 -8.70
N CYS A 42 -3.63 0.17 -9.21
CA CYS A 42 -2.40 -0.21 -9.90
C CYS A 42 -2.39 0.19 -11.38
N THR A 43 -3.55 0.57 -11.93
CA THR A 43 -3.69 0.94 -13.34
C THR A 43 -4.57 2.16 -13.52
N GLU A 44 -4.35 2.93 -14.59
CA GLU A 44 -5.22 4.08 -14.92
C GLU A 44 -6.68 3.66 -15.07
N ASN A 45 -6.94 2.44 -15.53
CA ASN A 45 -8.28 1.90 -15.66
C ASN A 45 -8.94 1.66 -14.29
N GLU A 46 -8.20 1.14 -13.31
CA GLU A 46 -8.71 1.02 -11.93
C GLU A 46 -9.01 2.38 -11.31
N ALA A 47 -8.10 3.35 -11.48
CA ALA A 47 -8.31 4.71 -11.01
C ALA A 47 -9.57 5.33 -11.65
N LYS A 48 -9.73 5.22 -12.97
CA LYS A 48 -10.91 5.71 -13.70
C LYS A 48 -12.20 5.04 -13.25
N LYS A 49 -12.19 3.71 -12.98
CA LYS A 49 -13.35 2.99 -12.43
C LYS A 49 -13.74 3.53 -11.05
N PHE A 50 -12.76 3.76 -10.18
CA PHE A 50 -13.02 4.33 -8.85
C PHE A 50 -13.56 5.76 -8.93
N ILE A 51 -12.98 6.60 -9.79
CA ILE A 51 -13.49 7.96 -10.04
C ILE A 51 -14.95 7.90 -10.52
N GLY A 52 -15.26 7.02 -11.47
CA GLY A 52 -16.63 6.82 -11.95
C GLY A 52 -17.59 6.37 -10.85
N LYS A 53 -17.19 5.43 -10.00
CA LYS A 53 -17.95 4.98 -8.83
C LYS A 53 -18.30 6.16 -7.90
N ILE A 54 -17.29 6.90 -7.44
CA ILE A 54 -17.50 8.01 -6.49
C ILE A 54 -18.36 9.12 -7.11
N LYS A 55 -18.15 9.45 -8.40
CA LYS A 55 -18.99 10.41 -9.13
C LYS A 55 -20.46 9.97 -9.22
N SER A 56 -20.71 8.69 -9.45
CA SER A 56 -22.07 8.13 -9.49
C SER A 56 -22.75 8.19 -8.12
N GLU A 57 -22.03 7.81 -7.06
CA GLU A 57 -22.53 7.84 -5.67
C GLU A 57 -22.80 9.28 -5.19
N ASN A 58 -22.08 10.27 -5.72
CA ASN A 58 -22.15 11.68 -5.33
C ASN A 58 -22.58 12.59 -6.49
N SER A 59 -23.54 12.14 -7.30
CA SER A 59 -24.02 12.86 -8.49
C SER A 59 -24.62 14.25 -8.20
N LYS A 60 -25.04 14.51 -6.96
CA LYS A 60 -25.57 15.81 -6.51
C LYS A 60 -24.49 16.76 -5.95
N ALA A 61 -23.23 16.32 -5.89
CA ALA A 61 -22.15 17.16 -5.42
C ALA A 61 -21.85 18.28 -6.42
N ALA A 62 -21.28 19.39 -5.92
CA ALA A 62 -20.85 20.49 -6.77
C ALA A 62 -19.63 20.07 -7.60
N HIS A 63 -18.69 19.37 -6.97
CA HIS A 63 -17.44 18.94 -7.58
C HIS A 63 -17.01 17.57 -7.03
N ASN A 64 -16.45 16.74 -7.90
CA ASN A 64 -15.77 15.48 -7.61
C ASN A 64 -14.35 15.55 -8.19
N VAL A 65 -13.51 16.28 -7.47
CA VAL A 65 -12.11 16.55 -7.79
C VAL A 65 -11.29 15.30 -7.57
N TYR A 66 -10.33 15.00 -8.43
CA TYR A 66 -9.47 13.83 -8.26
C TYR A 66 -8.00 14.12 -8.53
N ALA A 67 -7.15 13.28 -7.95
CA ALA A 67 -5.78 13.07 -8.39
C ALA A 67 -5.38 11.61 -8.20
N TYR A 68 -4.47 11.13 -9.04
CA TYR A 68 -3.87 9.80 -8.87
C TYR A 68 -2.42 9.79 -9.31
N ILE A 69 -1.64 8.92 -8.67
CA ILE A 69 -0.28 8.57 -9.05
C ILE A 69 -0.19 7.05 -9.17
N ILE A 70 0.36 6.57 -10.27
CA ILE A 70 0.46 5.14 -10.60
C ILE A 70 1.87 4.82 -11.10
N GLY A 71 2.33 3.63 -10.73
CA GLY A 71 3.65 3.09 -11.06
C GLY A 71 4.64 3.32 -9.94
N GLU A 72 5.54 2.34 -9.76
CA GLU A 72 6.58 2.34 -8.71
C GLU A 72 7.45 3.60 -8.76
N LYS A 73 7.72 4.12 -9.97
CA LYS A 73 8.50 5.35 -10.20
C LYS A 73 7.65 6.62 -10.20
N MET A 74 6.38 6.55 -9.79
CA MET A 74 5.44 7.67 -9.75
C MET A 74 5.30 8.42 -11.10
N ASN A 75 5.46 7.71 -12.20
CA ASN A 75 5.58 8.30 -13.55
C ASN A 75 4.24 8.67 -14.18
N ILE A 76 3.14 8.03 -13.78
CA ILE A 76 1.80 8.36 -14.25
C ILE A 76 1.13 9.23 -13.19
N GLN A 77 0.94 10.51 -13.51
CA GLN A 77 0.30 11.47 -12.61
C GLN A 77 -0.83 12.18 -13.35
N ARG A 78 -2.01 12.23 -12.73
CA ARG A 78 -3.19 12.93 -13.27
C ARG A 78 -3.95 13.62 -12.16
N TYR A 79 -4.63 14.70 -12.52
CA TYR A 79 -5.52 15.44 -11.65
C TYR A 79 -6.62 16.13 -12.45
N SER A 80 -7.68 16.55 -11.77
CA SER A 80 -8.76 17.37 -12.31
C SER A 80 -9.35 18.24 -11.23
N ASP A 81 -9.51 19.54 -11.51
CA ASP A 81 -10.21 20.48 -10.63
C ASP A 81 -11.75 20.35 -10.71
N ASP A 82 -12.30 19.58 -11.66
CA ASP A 82 -13.73 19.28 -11.81
C ASP A 82 -14.67 20.50 -11.73
N GLY A 83 -14.24 21.63 -12.31
CA GLY A 83 -14.99 22.89 -12.31
C GLY A 83 -14.68 23.86 -11.17
N GLU A 84 -13.84 23.47 -10.20
CA GLU A 84 -13.23 24.42 -9.27
C GLU A 84 -12.28 25.39 -10.01
N PRO A 85 -11.95 26.56 -9.42
CA PRO A 85 -10.94 27.45 -9.98
C PRO A 85 -9.63 26.70 -10.24
N GLN A 86 -9.06 26.91 -11.42
CA GLN A 86 -7.88 26.18 -11.89
C GLN A 86 -6.75 26.17 -10.87
N GLY A 87 -6.23 24.97 -10.60
CA GLY A 87 -5.12 24.70 -9.70
C GLY A 87 -5.43 24.83 -8.22
N THR A 88 -6.69 25.03 -7.83
CA THR A 88 -7.08 25.19 -6.42
C THR A 88 -7.57 23.91 -5.75
N ALA A 89 -7.71 22.81 -6.49
CA ALA A 89 -8.27 21.57 -5.97
C ALA A 89 -7.45 20.31 -6.33
N GLY A 90 -7.40 19.93 -7.62
CA GLY A 90 -6.73 18.71 -8.08
C GLY A 90 -5.22 18.73 -7.84
N ILE A 91 -4.57 19.88 -8.08
CA ILE A 91 -3.13 20.06 -7.82
C ILE A 91 -2.82 19.88 -6.32
N PRO A 92 -3.51 20.55 -5.37
CA PRO A 92 -3.34 20.29 -3.94
C PRO A 92 -3.43 18.81 -3.54
N ILE A 93 -4.39 18.06 -4.07
CA ILE A 93 -4.50 16.61 -3.79
C ILE A 93 -3.27 15.87 -4.32
N LEU A 94 -2.86 16.15 -5.56
CA LEU A 94 -1.68 15.53 -6.18
C LEU A 94 -0.40 15.79 -5.38
N GLU A 95 -0.20 17.02 -4.93
CA GLU A 95 0.97 17.38 -4.13
C GLU A 95 0.99 16.70 -2.76
N ILE A 96 -0.18 16.49 -2.13
CA ILE A 96 -0.27 15.69 -0.91
C ILE A 96 0.16 14.24 -1.16
N ILE A 97 -0.29 13.61 -2.25
CA ILE A 97 0.15 12.25 -2.61
C ILE A 97 1.68 12.19 -2.75
N LYS A 98 2.29 13.17 -3.43
CA LYS A 98 3.76 13.26 -3.60
C LYS A 98 4.49 13.45 -2.28
N GLN A 99 4.00 14.35 -1.42
CA GLN A 99 4.63 14.64 -0.13
C GLN A 99 4.65 13.41 0.78
N HIS A 100 3.61 12.59 0.73
CA HIS A 100 3.54 11.31 1.47
C HIS A 100 4.30 10.17 0.78
N LYS A 101 4.86 10.41 -0.42
CA LYS A 101 5.61 9.42 -1.22
C LYS A 101 4.82 8.13 -1.47
N VAL A 102 3.51 8.25 -1.61
CA VAL A 102 2.63 7.12 -1.92
C VAL A 102 2.31 7.06 -3.41
N THR A 103 2.27 5.86 -3.96
CA THR A 103 1.92 5.58 -5.36
C THR A 103 0.86 4.48 -5.45
N ASP A 104 0.48 4.14 -6.67
CA ASP A 104 -0.62 3.23 -7.00
C ASP A 104 -1.89 3.62 -6.22
N VAL A 105 -2.24 4.91 -6.25
CA VAL A 105 -3.29 5.47 -5.42
C VAL A 105 -4.12 6.48 -6.19
N VAL A 106 -5.42 6.44 -5.94
CA VAL A 106 -6.39 7.41 -6.43
C VAL A 106 -7.12 8.04 -5.26
N ILE A 107 -7.20 9.37 -5.26
CA ILE A 107 -8.00 10.15 -4.31
C ILE A 107 -9.07 10.91 -5.09
N VAL A 108 -10.31 10.84 -4.60
CA VAL A 108 -11.45 11.62 -5.09
C VAL A 108 -12.05 12.40 -3.93
N VAL A 109 -11.98 13.73 -4.01
CA VAL A 109 -12.58 14.63 -3.03
C VAL A 109 -13.90 15.15 -3.60
N THR A 110 -14.99 14.73 -2.97
CA THR A 110 -16.34 15.23 -3.24
C THR A 110 -16.60 16.47 -2.40
N ARG A 111 -17.08 17.53 -3.02
CA ARG A 111 -17.48 18.77 -2.36
C ARG A 111 -18.97 19.07 -2.55
N TYR A 112 -19.67 19.29 -1.45
CA TYR A 112 -21.00 19.92 -1.44
C TYR A 112 -20.86 21.37 -0.99
N PHE A 113 -21.34 22.31 -1.81
CA PHE A 113 -21.22 23.75 -1.54
C PHE A 113 -22.13 24.18 -0.38
N GLY A 114 -21.57 24.94 0.56
CA GLY A 114 -22.26 25.38 1.78
C GLY A 114 -22.93 26.76 1.73
N GLY A 115 -22.96 27.42 0.58
CA GLY A 115 -23.49 28.79 0.46
C GLY A 115 -22.48 29.90 0.74
N THR A 116 -21.31 29.59 1.33
CA THR A 116 -20.24 30.56 1.60
C THR A 116 -18.98 30.22 0.81
N LEU A 117 -18.43 31.20 0.09
CA LEU A 117 -17.19 31.04 -0.66
C LEU A 117 -15.97 30.88 0.28
N LEU A 118 -15.10 29.93 -0.04
CA LEU A 118 -13.84 29.71 0.68
C LEU A 118 -12.71 30.62 0.18
N GLY A 119 -12.79 31.11 -1.07
CA GLY A 119 -11.68 31.77 -1.76
C GLY A 119 -10.57 30.79 -2.16
N LYS A 120 -9.66 31.19 -3.07
CA LYS A 120 -8.62 30.30 -3.62
C LYS A 120 -7.77 29.64 -2.53
N ALA A 121 -7.26 30.42 -1.58
CA ALA A 121 -6.45 29.90 -0.48
C ALA A 121 -7.23 28.95 0.44
N GLY A 122 -8.52 29.19 0.64
CA GLY A 122 -9.38 28.31 1.43
C GLY A 122 -9.65 26.97 0.73
N LEU A 123 -9.84 26.99 -0.59
CA LEU A 123 -10.01 25.76 -1.39
C LEU A 123 -8.75 24.91 -1.36
N ILE A 124 -7.58 25.51 -1.60
CA ILE A 124 -6.30 24.80 -1.54
C ILE A 124 -6.14 24.09 -0.19
N LYS A 125 -6.37 24.81 0.91
CA LYS A 125 -6.29 24.23 2.27
C LYS A 125 -7.31 23.11 2.49
N ALA A 126 -8.55 23.29 2.04
CA ALA A 126 -9.61 22.29 2.21
C ALA A 126 -9.32 21.01 1.41
N TYR A 127 -8.91 21.11 0.14
CA TYR A 127 -8.58 19.95 -0.68
C TYR A 127 -7.32 19.23 -0.19
N SER A 128 -6.28 19.95 0.24
CA SER A 128 -5.12 19.34 0.91
C SER A 128 -5.53 18.59 2.17
N LYS A 129 -6.35 19.21 3.04
CA LYS A 129 -6.84 18.56 4.27
C LYS A 129 -7.63 17.29 3.96
N ALA A 130 -8.52 17.33 2.96
CA ALA A 130 -9.29 16.16 2.54
C ALA A 130 -8.39 15.02 2.06
N ALA A 131 -7.35 15.34 1.28
CA ALA A 131 -6.39 14.34 0.81
C ALA A 131 -5.58 13.73 1.96
N ILE A 132 -5.06 14.55 2.88
CA ILE A 132 -4.32 14.08 4.07
C ILE A 132 -5.19 13.13 4.89
N SER A 133 -6.41 13.57 5.24
CA SER A 133 -7.33 12.76 6.02
C SER A 133 -7.73 11.47 5.31
N ALA A 134 -7.85 11.48 3.97
CA ALA A 134 -8.09 10.26 3.22
C ALA A 134 -6.89 9.29 3.30
N ILE A 135 -5.66 9.78 3.11
CA ILE A 135 -4.43 8.98 3.25
C ILE A 135 -4.32 8.37 4.63
N ASP A 136 -4.57 9.14 5.69
CA ASP A 136 -4.53 8.65 7.07
C ASP A 136 -5.50 7.48 7.27
N GLN A 137 -6.71 7.58 6.72
CA GLN A 137 -7.72 6.50 6.81
C GLN A 137 -7.39 5.30 5.91
N GLY A 138 -6.73 5.53 4.77
CA GLY A 138 -6.32 4.46 3.84
C GLY A 138 -5.17 3.59 4.34
N LYS A 139 -4.47 4.02 5.40
CA LYS A 139 -3.30 3.39 6.03
C LYS A 139 -2.16 3.13 5.05
N ILE A 140 -1.12 3.92 5.16
CA ILE A 140 0.09 3.74 4.36
C ILE A 140 0.75 2.40 4.71
N VAL A 141 1.10 1.64 3.67
CA VAL A 141 1.78 0.34 3.76
C VAL A 141 2.88 0.26 2.71
N GLU A 142 3.98 -0.40 3.06
CA GLU A 142 5.08 -0.67 2.14
C GLU A 142 4.78 -1.95 1.34
N LYS A 143 5.01 -1.89 0.03
CA LYS A 143 5.08 -3.04 -0.86
C LYS A 143 6.54 -3.40 -1.08
N VAL A 144 6.86 -4.66 -0.81
CA VAL A 144 8.20 -5.24 -0.95
C VAL A 144 8.13 -6.48 -1.84
N GLN A 145 9.22 -6.78 -2.53
CA GLN A 145 9.43 -8.12 -3.07
C GLN A 145 9.77 -9.07 -1.93
N GLY A 146 9.02 -10.17 -1.85
CA GLY A 146 9.27 -11.22 -0.89
C GLY A 146 9.13 -12.59 -1.53
N SER A 147 9.68 -13.59 -0.85
CA SER A 147 9.54 -15.00 -1.22
C SER A 147 9.03 -15.79 -0.03
N PRO A 148 8.14 -16.76 -0.24
CA PRO A 148 7.85 -17.77 0.77
C PRO A 148 9.08 -18.68 0.92
N VAL A 149 9.42 -19.05 2.15
CA VAL A 149 10.54 -19.93 2.47
C VAL A 149 10.03 -21.05 3.37
N ASP A 150 10.19 -22.28 2.89
CA ASP A 150 9.83 -23.50 3.59
C ASP A 150 11.10 -24.19 4.11
N ILE A 151 11.12 -24.49 5.40
CA ILE A 151 12.29 -25.02 6.11
C ILE A 151 11.92 -26.37 6.71
N PHE A 152 12.61 -27.42 6.29
CA PHE A 152 12.40 -28.79 6.74
C PHE A 152 13.53 -29.19 7.69
N ILE A 153 13.16 -29.53 8.92
CA ILE A 153 14.08 -29.86 10.01
C ILE A 153 13.59 -31.05 10.83
N ASP A 154 14.51 -31.72 11.51
CA ASP A 154 14.14 -32.68 12.55
C ASP A 154 13.58 -31.96 13.78
N TYR A 155 12.74 -32.65 14.56
CA TYR A 155 12.12 -32.11 15.78
C TYR A 155 13.12 -31.53 16.79
N TYR A 156 14.34 -32.08 16.87
CA TYR A 156 15.39 -31.59 17.76
C TYR A 156 15.83 -30.14 17.45
N ASN A 157 15.70 -29.70 16.21
CA ASN A 157 16.10 -28.36 15.78
C ASN A 157 14.99 -27.31 15.88
N LEU A 158 13.74 -27.72 16.10
CA LEU A 158 12.58 -26.82 16.06
C LEU A 158 12.70 -25.69 17.09
N GLY A 159 13.01 -26.03 18.34
CA GLY A 159 13.13 -25.01 19.41
C GLY A 159 14.25 -24.01 19.16
N LYS A 160 15.38 -24.44 18.56
CA LYS A 160 16.49 -23.55 18.21
C LYS A 160 16.10 -22.58 17.08
N LEU A 161 15.41 -23.09 16.07
CA LEU A 161 14.93 -22.29 14.94
C LEU A 161 13.89 -21.26 15.40
N GLN A 162 12.92 -21.68 16.23
CA GLN A 162 11.92 -20.79 16.80
C GLN A 162 12.54 -19.69 17.67
N TYR A 163 13.52 -20.04 18.50
CA TYR A 163 14.26 -19.05 19.31
C TYR A 163 14.98 -18.03 18.42
N MET A 164 15.67 -18.48 17.36
CA MET A 164 16.33 -17.57 16.42
C MET A 164 15.33 -16.63 15.74
N PHE A 165 14.19 -17.15 15.31
CA PHE A 165 13.14 -16.35 14.69
C PHE A 165 12.56 -15.32 15.65
N GLU A 166 12.32 -15.69 16.91
CA GLU A 166 11.87 -14.74 17.94
C GLU A 166 12.90 -13.61 18.14
N GLN A 167 14.19 -13.92 18.28
CA GLN A 167 15.24 -12.91 18.45
C GLN A 167 15.34 -11.94 17.27
N LYS A 168 15.04 -12.42 16.05
CA LYS A 168 15.05 -11.62 14.83
C LYS A 168 13.68 -11.03 14.49
N SER A 169 12.68 -11.24 15.34
CA SER A 169 11.28 -10.87 15.07
C SER A 169 10.77 -11.45 13.74
N ILE A 170 11.20 -12.63 13.31
CA ILE A 170 10.68 -13.28 12.10
C ILE A 170 9.33 -13.92 12.43
N TYR A 171 8.32 -13.56 11.65
CA TYR A 171 6.99 -14.14 11.80
C TYR A 171 6.91 -15.54 11.16
N ILE A 172 6.49 -16.54 11.94
CA ILE A 172 6.21 -17.89 11.43
C ILE A 172 4.78 -17.94 10.91
N GLU A 173 4.62 -18.23 9.61
CA GLU A 173 3.31 -18.35 8.97
C GLU A 173 2.61 -19.66 9.34
N ASN A 174 3.37 -20.75 9.35
CA ASN A 174 2.83 -22.07 9.65
C ASN A 174 3.92 -23.03 10.17
N ILE A 175 3.51 -24.03 10.94
CA ILE A 175 4.33 -25.18 11.33
C ILE A 175 3.53 -26.44 11.08
N GLU A 176 4.08 -27.35 10.27
CA GLU A 176 3.46 -28.65 9.97
C GLU A 176 4.33 -29.77 10.54
N TYR A 177 3.69 -30.69 11.27
CA TYR A 177 4.35 -31.81 11.93
C TYR A 177 4.11 -33.09 11.12
N ALA A 178 5.17 -33.62 10.53
CA ALA A 178 5.19 -34.88 9.80
C ALA A 178 6.46 -35.67 10.17
N ASP A 179 6.99 -36.50 9.26
CA ASP A 179 8.28 -37.19 9.44
C ASP A 179 9.42 -36.20 9.72
N LYS A 180 9.40 -35.05 9.03
CA LYS A 180 10.14 -33.83 9.38
C LYS A 180 9.16 -32.73 9.76
N VAL A 181 9.62 -31.76 10.54
CA VAL A 181 8.88 -30.53 10.80
C VAL A 181 9.12 -29.55 9.66
N LYS A 182 8.05 -29.03 9.07
CA LYS A 182 8.08 -27.96 8.08
C LYS A 182 7.73 -26.64 8.76
N VAL A 183 8.59 -25.65 8.67
CA VAL A 183 8.35 -24.29 9.15
C VAL A 183 8.29 -23.35 7.95
N SER A 184 7.18 -22.63 7.80
CA SER A 184 6.95 -21.71 6.69
C SER A 184 7.04 -20.27 7.18
N ILE A 185 7.77 -19.44 6.43
CA ILE A 185 7.90 -17.99 6.65
C ILE A 185 7.77 -17.25 5.32
N ASN A 186 7.56 -15.94 5.37
CA ASN A 186 7.75 -15.05 4.22
C ASN A 186 8.93 -14.11 4.51
N CYS A 187 9.85 -13.96 3.57
CA CYS A 187 11.07 -13.17 3.73
C CYS A 187 11.21 -12.14 2.61
N VAL A 188 11.80 -10.98 2.89
CA VAL A 188 12.15 -9.99 1.86
C VAL A 188 13.28 -10.59 1.02
N VAL A 189 13.18 -10.50 -0.31
CA VAL A 189 14.12 -11.16 -1.24
C VAL A 189 15.58 -10.82 -0.93
N GLU A 190 15.85 -9.56 -0.60
CA GLU A 190 17.19 -9.05 -0.26
C GLU A 190 17.81 -9.71 0.99
N ASP A 191 16.97 -10.25 1.89
CA ASP A 191 17.40 -10.89 3.14
C ASP A 191 17.44 -12.43 3.07
N VAL A 192 16.93 -13.03 1.99
CA VAL A 192 16.76 -14.50 1.87
C VAL A 192 18.09 -15.24 2.03
N ASP A 193 19.13 -14.87 1.28
CA ASP A 193 20.42 -15.56 1.30
C ASP A 193 21.08 -15.50 2.69
N LYS A 194 20.99 -14.33 3.34
CA LYS A 194 21.48 -14.15 4.71
C LYS A 194 20.74 -15.05 5.68
N LEU A 195 19.42 -15.09 5.58
CA LEU A 195 18.58 -15.90 6.45
C LEU A 195 18.85 -17.41 6.27
N ILE A 196 19.04 -17.87 5.03
CA ILE A 196 19.41 -19.27 4.74
C ILE A 196 20.71 -19.65 5.44
N ASN A 197 21.74 -18.80 5.37
CA ASN A 197 23.01 -19.06 6.04
C ASN A 197 22.86 -19.18 7.57
N GLU A 198 22.05 -18.32 8.18
CA GLU A 198 21.77 -18.36 9.62
C GLU A 198 20.98 -19.61 10.02
N ILE A 199 20.02 -20.05 9.21
CA ILE A 199 19.28 -21.30 9.41
C ILE A 199 20.22 -22.51 9.35
N ILE A 200 21.12 -22.54 8.37
CA ILE A 200 22.13 -23.61 8.22
C ILE A 200 23.02 -23.66 9.47
N GLU A 201 23.48 -22.51 9.98
CA GLU A 201 24.33 -22.44 11.17
C GLU A 201 23.61 -22.99 12.42
N VAL A 202 22.40 -22.49 12.71
CA VAL A 202 21.62 -22.87 13.90
C VAL A 202 21.22 -24.34 13.90
N THR A 203 21.03 -24.92 12.71
CA THR A 203 20.69 -26.34 12.53
C THR A 203 21.91 -27.24 12.34
N SER A 204 23.12 -26.66 12.33
CA SER A 204 24.37 -27.38 12.03
C SER A 204 24.32 -28.12 10.68
N GLY A 205 23.71 -27.50 9.68
CA GLY A 205 23.50 -28.05 8.34
C GLY A 205 22.39 -29.11 8.24
N LYS A 206 21.67 -29.41 9.34
CA LYS A 206 20.58 -30.39 9.36
C LYS A 206 19.24 -29.73 9.05
N CYS A 207 19.15 -29.14 7.87
CA CYS A 207 17.94 -28.55 7.32
C CYS A 207 17.91 -28.70 5.80
N GLU A 208 16.72 -28.66 5.24
CA GLU A 208 16.48 -28.43 3.82
C GLU A 208 15.64 -27.16 3.70
N VAL A 209 16.01 -26.25 2.81
CA VAL A 209 15.33 -24.97 2.61
C VAL A 209 14.87 -24.86 1.17
N ILE A 210 13.59 -24.58 0.97
CA ILE A 210 12.98 -24.36 -0.34
C ILE A 210 12.49 -22.91 -0.39
N VAL A 211 12.98 -22.15 -1.36
CA VAL A 211 12.55 -20.77 -1.63
C VAL A 211 11.57 -20.80 -2.80
N GLY A 212 10.38 -20.25 -2.59
CA GLY A 212 9.39 -20.11 -3.66
C GLY A 212 9.59 -18.85 -4.51
N ASP A 213 8.72 -18.69 -5.50
CA ASP A 213 8.77 -17.56 -6.43
C ASP A 213 8.63 -16.21 -5.72
N GLU A 214 9.31 -15.20 -6.28
CA GLU A 214 9.20 -13.82 -5.80
C GLU A 214 7.82 -13.25 -6.11
N GLU A 215 7.17 -12.67 -5.10
CA GLU A 215 5.90 -11.98 -5.23
C GLU A 215 5.91 -10.64 -4.49
N LEU A 216 4.88 -9.83 -4.72
CA LEU A 216 4.70 -8.57 -4.02
C LEU A 216 3.90 -8.76 -2.74
N TYR A 217 4.53 -8.46 -1.61
CA TYR A 217 3.91 -8.52 -0.29
C TYR A 217 3.67 -7.13 0.28
N PHE A 218 2.64 -7.00 1.11
CA PHE A 218 2.53 -5.89 2.06
C PHE A 218 3.40 -6.20 3.26
N LYS A 219 4.32 -5.29 3.58
CA LYS A 219 5.11 -5.37 4.81
C LYS A 219 4.32 -4.73 5.95
N MET A 220 3.87 -5.56 6.88
CA MET A 220 3.12 -5.16 8.06
C MET A 220 3.95 -5.52 9.28
N ASP A 221 4.57 -4.51 9.89
CA ASP A 221 5.53 -4.67 10.98
C ASP A 221 6.65 -5.65 10.58
N ASN A 222 6.64 -6.85 11.16
CA ASN A 222 7.62 -7.90 10.94
C ASN A 222 7.10 -9.07 10.08
N ARG A 223 5.92 -8.92 9.47
CA ARG A 223 5.25 -9.94 8.66
C ARG A 223 5.03 -9.45 7.23
N LEU A 224 5.24 -10.35 6.27
CA LEU A 224 4.86 -10.14 4.88
C LEU A 224 3.52 -10.81 4.59
N VAL A 225 2.54 -10.04 4.13
CA VAL A 225 1.18 -10.50 3.86
C VAL A 225 0.82 -10.24 2.39
N LYS A 226 0.08 -11.17 1.76
CA LYS A 226 -0.39 -10.98 0.37
C LYS A 226 -1.51 -9.94 0.27
#